data_AF-A0A8J3GIR7-F1
#
_entry.id   AF-A0A8J3GIR7-F1
#
_cell.length_a   1.000
_cell.length_b   1.000
_cell.length_c   1.000
_cell.angle_alpha   90.00
_cell.angle_beta   90.00
_cell.angle_gamma   90.00
#
_symmetry.space_group_name_H-M   'P 1'
#
loop_
_entity.id
_entity.type
_entity.pdbx_description
1 polymer ?
#
loop_
_entity_poly.entity_id
_entity_poly.type
_entity_poly.pdbx_seq_one_letter_code
_entity_poly.pdbx_strand_id
1 'polypeptide(L)'
;MTSFKTAIAICGLSQKEAAEFFDVSHETVASWCKGRRAVSNGVWNMLAELYEQIQDAADMAADHMAENGILPDALLSIEAETRGNDIPQPAAKAAGVAGLLMAIKDQGGLQ
;
A
#
# COMPACT_ATOMS: atom_id res chain seq x y z
N MET A 1 -11.85 2.12 -15.90
CA MET A 1 -11.23 1.63 -14.65
C MET A 1 -12.12 2.09 -13.51
N THR A 2 -12.52 1.22 -12.56
CA THR A 2 -13.38 1.65 -11.44
C THR A 2 -12.56 2.23 -10.29
N SER A 3 -13.17 3.07 -9.46
CA SER A 3 -12.51 3.63 -8.27
C SER A 3 -11.99 2.54 -7.34
N PHE A 4 -12.75 1.44 -7.18
CA PHE A 4 -12.33 0.29 -6.37
C PHE A 4 -11.06 -0.37 -6.91
N LYS A 5 -10.97 -0.56 -8.24
CA LYS A 5 -9.76 -1.13 -8.86
C LYS A 5 -8.53 -0.24 -8.63
N THR A 6 -8.71 1.08 -8.69
CA THR A 6 -7.63 2.03 -8.38
C THR A 6 -7.24 1.96 -6.91
N ALA A 7 -8.22 1.89 -5.99
CA ALA A 7 -7.98 1.87 -4.55
C ALA A 7 -7.17 0.65 -4.11
N ILE A 8 -7.53 -0.57 -4.56
CA ILE A 8 -6.74 -1.76 -4.24
C ILE A 8 -5.31 -1.69 -4.78
N ALA A 9 -5.12 -1.06 -5.96
CA ALA A 9 -3.80 -0.89 -6.55
C ALA A 9 -2.93 0.11 -5.78
N ILE A 10 -3.53 1.20 -5.26
CA ILE A 10 -2.85 2.13 -4.35
C ILE A 10 -2.39 1.41 -3.09
N CYS A 11 -3.22 0.51 -2.56
CA CYS A 11 -2.88 -0.31 -1.39
C CYS A 11 -1.92 -1.47 -1.69
N GLY A 12 -1.37 -1.56 -2.91
CA GLY A 12 -0.44 -2.62 -3.31
C GLY A 12 -1.08 -4.00 -3.56
N LEU A 13 -2.42 -4.10 -3.54
CA LEU A 13 -3.14 -5.37 -3.67
C LEU A 13 -3.44 -5.70 -5.14
N SER A 14 -3.12 -6.92 -5.55
CA SER A 14 -3.72 -7.56 -6.73
C SER A 14 -5.18 -7.95 -6.46
N GLN A 15 -5.93 -8.31 -7.50
CA GLN A 15 -7.30 -8.83 -7.32
C GLN A 15 -7.35 -10.12 -6.50
N LYS A 16 -6.29 -10.93 -6.54
CA LYS A 16 -6.19 -12.17 -5.76
C LYS A 16 -5.95 -11.85 -4.28
N GLU A 17 -4.98 -10.99 -4.00
CA GLU A 17 -4.67 -10.57 -2.62
C GLU A 17 -5.83 -9.79 -2.00
N ALA A 18 -6.53 -8.96 -2.78
CA ALA A 18 -7.75 -8.31 -2.32
C ALA A 18 -8.86 -9.32 -1.97
N ALA A 19 -8.98 -10.43 -2.72
CA ALA A 19 -9.96 -11.47 -2.40
C ALA A 19 -9.64 -12.15 -1.07
N GLU A 20 -8.36 -12.44 -0.83
CA GLU A 20 -7.87 -12.98 0.43
C GLU A 20 -8.04 -11.98 1.59
N PHE A 21 -7.72 -10.70 1.38
CA PHE A 21 -7.81 -9.65 2.39
C PHE A 21 -9.26 -9.37 2.85
N PHE A 22 -10.22 -9.34 1.91
CA PHE A 22 -11.63 -9.13 2.25
C PHE A 22 -12.38 -10.41 2.61
N ASP A 23 -11.72 -11.57 2.59
CA ASP A 23 -12.33 -12.90 2.77
C ASP A 23 -13.54 -13.13 1.83
N VAL A 24 -13.35 -12.87 0.54
CA VAL A 24 -14.38 -13.07 -0.50
C VAL A 24 -13.83 -13.82 -1.71
N SER A 25 -14.71 -14.29 -2.59
CA SER A 25 -14.28 -14.93 -3.83
C SER A 25 -13.56 -13.94 -4.78
N HIS A 26 -12.59 -14.44 -5.54
CA HIS A 26 -11.93 -13.68 -6.61
C HIS A 26 -12.94 -13.15 -7.65
N GLU A 27 -14.04 -13.87 -7.89
CA GLU A 27 -15.11 -13.41 -8.79
C GLU A 27 -15.84 -12.18 -8.24
N THR A 28 -16.06 -12.12 -6.93
CA THR A 28 -16.64 -10.95 -6.26
C THR A 28 -15.77 -9.72 -6.50
N VAL A 29 -14.46 -9.84 -6.25
CA VAL A 29 -13.49 -8.76 -6.49
C VAL A 29 -13.42 -8.36 -7.96
N ALA A 30 -13.42 -9.33 -8.88
CA ALA A 30 -13.43 -9.08 -10.32
C ALA A 30 -14.70 -8.34 -10.76
N SER A 31 -15.85 -8.64 -10.13
CA SER A 31 -17.13 -7.96 -10.38
C SER A 31 -17.09 -6.50 -9.92
N TRP A 32 -16.53 -6.22 -8.74
CA TRP A 32 -16.29 -4.86 -8.22
C TRP A 32 -15.31 -4.06 -9.09
N CYS A 33 -14.20 -4.68 -9.50
CA CYS A 33 -13.21 -4.06 -10.41
C CYS A 33 -13.77 -3.72 -11.80
N LYS A 34 -14.84 -4.40 -12.22
CA LYS A 34 -15.57 -4.12 -13.47
C LYS A 34 -16.77 -3.19 -13.28
N GLY A 35 -17.13 -2.84 -12.04
CA GLY A 35 -18.29 -1.99 -11.73
C GLY A 35 -19.63 -2.69 -11.94
N ARG A 36 -19.63 -4.03 -11.99
CA ARG A 36 -20.86 -4.84 -12.18
C ARG A 36 -21.67 -4.98 -10.90
N ARG A 37 -21.04 -4.77 -9.75
CA ARG A 37 -21.66 -4.75 -8.42
C ARG A 37 -21.14 -3.55 -7.63
N ALA A 38 -22.02 -2.96 -6.84
CA ALA A 38 -21.61 -1.96 -5.86
C ALA A 38 -20.72 -2.60 -4.78
N VAL A 39 -19.73 -1.85 -4.35
CA VAL A 39 -18.87 -2.19 -3.21
C VAL A 39 -19.52 -1.64 -1.95
N SER A 40 -19.58 -2.42 -0.88
CA SER A 40 -20.19 -1.98 0.38
C SER A 40 -19.31 -0.93 1.08
N ASN A 41 -19.92 -0.09 1.91
CA ASN A 41 -19.17 0.88 2.70
C ASN A 41 -18.16 0.20 3.65
N GLY A 42 -18.47 -1.00 4.16
CA GLY A 42 -17.54 -1.75 5.00
C GLY A 42 -16.22 -2.08 4.29
N VAL A 43 -16.28 -2.49 3.01
CA VAL A 43 -15.07 -2.76 2.22
C VAL A 43 -14.27 -1.48 1.96
N TRP A 44 -14.94 -0.34 1.78
CA TRP A 44 -14.27 0.95 1.66
C TRP A 44 -13.59 1.39 2.97
N ASN A 45 -14.23 1.15 4.12
CA ASN A 45 -13.62 1.43 5.42
C ASN A 45 -12.37 0.57 5.65
N MET A 46 -12.43 -0.73 5.35
CA MET A 46 -11.27 -1.62 5.44
C MET A 46 -10.11 -1.16 4.54
N LEU A 47 -10.41 -0.62 3.34
CA LEU A 47 -9.38 -0.02 2.48
C LEU A 47 -8.80 1.26 3.05
N ALA A 48 -9.61 2.10 3.68
CA ALA A 48 -9.15 3.33 4.30
C ALA A 48 -8.21 3.02 5.49
N GLU A 49 -8.57 2.05 6.33
CA GLU A 49 -7.72 1.58 7.44
C GLU A 49 -6.40 0.98 6.93
N LEU A 50 -6.44 0.17 5.87
CA LEU A 50 -5.23 -0.36 5.24
C LEU A 50 -4.35 0.76 4.68
N TYR A 51 -4.96 1.78 4.06
CA TYR A 51 -4.23 2.91 3.53
C TYR A 51 -3.56 3.74 4.63
N GLU A 52 -4.22 3.95 5.77
CA GLU A 52 -3.64 4.60 6.95
C GLU A 52 -2.41 3.85 7.46
N GLN A 53 -2.50 2.51 7.59
CA GLN A 53 -1.34 1.69 7.96
C GLN A 53 -0.18 1.79 6.96
N ILE A 54 -0.49 1.88 5.66
CA ILE A 54 0.52 2.09 4.61
C ILE A 54 1.19 3.45 4.77
N GLN A 55 0.43 4.50 5.10
CA GLN A 55 0.98 5.83 5.33
C GLN A 55 1.90 5.86 6.55
N ASP A 56 1.45 5.30 7.68
CA ASP A 56 2.26 5.24 8.90
C ASP A 56 3.58 4.49 8.66
N ALA A 57 3.53 3.35 7.98
CA ALA A 57 4.71 2.58 7.64
C ALA A 57 5.61 3.28 6.61
N ALA A 58 5.03 4.04 5.67
CA ALA A 58 5.78 4.84 4.70
C ALA A 58 6.53 5.98 5.39
N ASP A 59 5.88 6.69 6.33
CA ASP A 59 6.50 7.77 7.10
C ASP A 59 7.69 7.23 7.92
N MET A 60 7.50 6.11 8.63
CA MET A 60 8.62 5.46 9.35
C MET A 60 9.78 5.05 8.43
N ALA A 61 9.47 4.53 7.25
CA ALA A 61 10.50 4.16 6.27
C ALA A 61 11.23 5.39 5.72
N ALA A 62 10.51 6.49 5.47
CA ALA A 62 11.08 7.75 5.01
C ALA A 62 12.01 8.36 6.05
N ASP A 63 11.57 8.42 7.32
CA ASP A 63 12.37 8.93 8.44
C ASP A 63 13.67 8.12 8.60
N HIS A 64 13.56 6.78 8.55
CA HIS A 64 14.74 5.92 8.62
C HIS A 64 15.72 6.16 7.46
N MET A 65 15.23 6.39 6.24
CA MET A 65 16.07 6.74 5.07
C MET A 65 16.65 8.15 5.15
N ALA A 66 15.94 9.10 5.77
CA ALA A 66 16.45 10.44 5.99
C ALA A 66 17.62 10.44 7.00
N GLU A 67 17.53 9.62 8.04
CA GLU A 67 18.57 9.48 9.06
C GLU A 67 19.80 8.68 8.58
N ASN A 68 19.57 7.60 7.82
CA ASN A 68 20.63 6.64 7.47
C ASN A 68 21.08 6.71 6.00
N GLY A 69 20.44 7.56 5.20
CA GLY A 69 20.60 7.60 3.74
C GLY A 69 19.77 6.53 3.03
N ILE A 70 19.49 6.78 1.74
CA ILE A 70 18.80 5.81 0.89
C ILE A 70 19.83 4.76 0.45
N LEU A 71 19.73 3.55 1.00
CA LEU A 71 20.59 2.44 0.61
C LEU A 71 20.26 1.99 -0.83
N PRO A 72 21.26 1.60 -1.65
CA PRO A 72 21.00 1.09 -3.01
C PRO A 72 20.05 -0.11 -3.04
N ASP A 73 20.06 -0.96 -2.00
CA ASP A 73 19.17 -2.11 -1.88
C ASP A 73 17.71 -1.68 -1.64
N ALA A 74 17.49 -0.52 -1.02
CA ALA A 74 16.16 0.07 -0.89
C ALA A 74 15.58 0.49 -2.26
N LEU A 75 16.42 0.76 -3.27
CA LEU A 75 15.94 1.03 -4.63
C LEU A 75 15.48 -0.25 -5.36
N LEU A 76 15.88 -1.42 -4.85
CA LEU A 76 15.66 -2.73 -5.49
C LEU A 76 14.55 -3.54 -4.80
N SER A 77 14.42 -3.43 -3.49
CA SER A 77 13.37 -4.13 -2.71
C SER A 77 13.18 -3.48 -1.34
N ILE A 78 12.16 -2.63 -1.18
CA ILE A 78 11.70 -2.20 0.15
C ILE A 78 10.43 -2.95 0.50
N GLU A 79 10.54 -3.75 1.54
CA GLU A 79 9.42 -4.03 2.41
C GLU A 79 9.62 -3.13 3.63
N ALA A 80 8.63 -2.32 4.00
CA ALA A 80 8.73 -1.56 5.23
C ALA A 80 8.91 -2.54 6.40
N GLU A 81 10.01 -2.43 7.14
CA GLU A 81 10.22 -3.22 8.36
C GLU A 81 9.11 -2.86 9.34
N THR A 82 8.07 -3.68 9.38
CA THR A 82 6.97 -3.46 10.30
C THR A 82 7.44 -3.98 11.66
N ARG A 83 7.78 -3.09 12.59
CA ARG A 83 7.94 -3.47 14.00
C ARG A 83 6.57 -3.97 14.51
N GLY A 84 6.33 -5.26 14.35
CA GLY A 84 5.05 -5.90 14.68
C GLY A 84 4.15 -6.06 13.45
N ASN A 85 4.48 -7.04 12.60
CA ASN A 85 3.63 -8.02 11.91
C ASN A 85 2.12 -7.77 11.58
N ASP A 86 1.61 -6.55 11.50
CA ASP A 86 0.16 -6.30 11.39
C ASP A 86 -0.32 -5.85 10.00
N ILE A 87 0.59 -5.57 9.05
CA ILE A 87 0.22 -5.13 7.70
C ILE A 87 0.37 -6.30 6.71
N PRO A 88 -0.64 -6.59 5.85
CA PRO A 88 -0.50 -7.59 4.79
C PRO A 88 0.75 -7.34 3.94
N GLN A 89 1.52 -8.39 3.61
CA GLN A 89 2.77 -8.26 2.83
C GLN A 89 2.67 -7.37 1.57
N PRO A 90 1.59 -7.43 0.77
CA PRO A 90 1.49 -6.56 -0.41
C PRO A 90 1.40 -5.07 -0.06
N ALA A 91 0.83 -4.74 1.10
CA ALA A 91 0.75 -3.39 1.63
C ALA A 91 2.08 -2.92 2.25
N ALA A 92 2.89 -3.83 2.83
CA ALA A 92 4.24 -3.51 3.28
C ALA A 92 5.15 -3.04 2.14
N LYS A 93 4.99 -3.62 0.94
CA LYS A 93 5.67 -3.17 -0.28
C LYS A 93 5.19 -1.79 -0.74
N ALA A 94 3.88 -1.54 -0.70
CA ALA A 94 3.31 -0.23 -1.04
C ALA A 94 3.83 0.86 -0.10
N ALA A 95 3.87 0.59 1.21
CA ALA A 95 4.44 1.47 2.22
C ALA A 95 5.91 1.76 1.98
N GLY A 96 6.70 0.71 1.71
CA GLY A 96 8.12 0.84 1.39
C GLY A 96 8.41 1.76 0.21
N VAL A 97 7.68 1.58 -0.89
CA VAL A 97 7.80 2.43 -2.09
C VAL A 97 7.32 3.86 -1.79
N ALA A 98 6.24 4.04 -1.04
CA ALA A 98 5.77 5.36 -0.66
C ALA A 98 6.81 6.10 0.19
N GLY A 99 7.40 5.43 1.18
CA GLY A 99 8.47 6.00 2.02
C GLY A 99 9.72 6.37 1.22
N LEU A 100 10.11 5.56 0.24
CA LEU A 100 11.19 5.91 -0.69
C LEU A 100 10.88 7.18 -1.49
N LEU A 101 9.67 7.29 -2.04
CA LEU A 101 9.26 8.46 -2.82
C LEU A 101 9.24 9.72 -1.95
N MET A 102 8.80 9.61 -0.69
CA MET A 102 8.85 10.70 0.29
C MET A 102 10.31 11.10 0.58
N ALA A 103 11.18 10.14 0.90
CA ALA A 103 12.60 10.40 1.16
C ALA A 103 13.30 11.06 -0.05
N ILE A 104 13.02 10.62 -1.28
CA ILE A 104 13.56 11.24 -2.50
C ILE A 104 13.04 12.67 -2.66
N LYS A 105 11.75 12.91 -2.44
CA LYS A 105 11.17 14.25 -2.53
C LYS A 105 11.82 15.20 -1.53
N ASP A 106 12.07 14.72 -0.31
CA ASP A 106 12.68 15.52 0.75
C ASP A 106 14.17 15.78 0.47
N GLN A 107 14.89 14.82 -0.11
CA GLN A 107 16.26 15.01 -0.60
C GLN A 107 16.34 15.96 -1.81
N GLY A 108 15.34 15.92 -2.71
CA GLY A 108 15.19 16.83 -3.84
C GLY A 108 14.62 18.20 -3.48
N GLY A 109 14.29 18.44 -2.21
CA GLY A 109 13.81 19.72 -1.68
C GLY A 109 14.90 20.77 -1.46
N LEU A 110 16.18 20.40 -1.59
CA LEU A 110 17.32 21.32 -1.53
C LEU A 110 18.42 20.87 -2.52
N GLN A 111 18.20 21.12 -3.82
CA GLN A 111 19.17 21.73 -4.76
C GLN A 111 18.61 21.80 -6.18
#